data_AF-A0A8T5J7Z9-F1
#
_entry.id   AF-A0A8T5J7Z9-F1
#
_cell.length_a   1.000
_cell.length_b   1.000
_cell.length_c   1.000
_cell.angle_alpha   90.00
_cell.angle_beta   90.00
_cell.angle_gamma   90.00
#
_symmetry.space_group_name_H-M   'P 1'
#
loop_
_entity.id
_entity.type
_entity.pdbx_description
1 polymer ?
#
loop_
_entity_poly.entity_id
_entity_poly.type
_entity_poly.pdbx_seq_one_letter_code
_entity_poly.pdbx_strand_id
1 'polypeptide(L)'
;MTSSEGVKDSLIQVARPAFFFSTLGIGLGGLWAYLILDWGGYWAWDPVETGSLLPWICLVVLLHLRTRPGKTSDHMWAGIGMATGALALFATMVTRAGGVWAVSVHTFVINSEGSPPGDVFGRIMLILSDISGIEVIVYLLAIIQLMGIFLASRLGTEFSKWWLAMLPLIAMMGVVGGGDVLDGFPPTLLVILGLGPFVEAGIRSLPKGHDWKWFALPGVMVLLRIEHGMVLFELLSLLFAFGLIFEKERLKAWGWASAGVVLFLSASWSGMLDIWICAIGMIAFITPWLVAGDNEESNFSFKERKYQQRIALWAPVVVVGLYLILTLVILISSIDSIQLAAHELYGAPFIAALMIALVMWSLRDKPQRVFGFLISTPLIIVVAWLFGNSLGYDSTDVLGASLTRGQIGMVVLLPALMALPATFSLIRENTGKKNVSLYAHIIHFGLVLMIIGHVMSTTIIDRGTYSHSVTLIKDEKVEWGDYQFEFTEVVTETDNLEVGDGYLGAVINVYEDGDLIDTVEPGVIRFDTRSRSEVDRVTMWHGDVVLIMDGTQARSLMEGSDLVRIMVYDLPGIHLVWAGWTFMWLASLAIWRPRNDPTD
;
A
#
# COMPACT_ATOMS: atom_id res chain seq x y z
N MET A 1 24.94 -20.05 -18.39
CA MET A 1 24.16 -20.69 -17.30
C MET A 1 24.82 -20.47 -15.94
N THR A 2 24.41 -19.42 -15.22
CA THR A 2 24.70 -19.32 -13.78
C THR A 2 23.82 -20.32 -13.04
N SER A 3 24.42 -21.15 -12.19
CA SER A 3 23.70 -22.04 -11.28
C SER A 3 22.67 -21.22 -10.48
N SER A 4 21.39 -21.63 -10.53
CA SER A 4 20.32 -21.05 -9.69
C SER A 4 20.26 -21.66 -8.29
N GLU A 5 21.17 -22.59 -7.98
CA GLU A 5 21.25 -23.19 -6.65
C GLU A 5 21.53 -22.11 -5.59
N GLY A 6 20.68 -22.06 -4.57
CA GLY A 6 20.82 -21.11 -3.46
C GLY A 6 20.07 -19.78 -3.61
N VAL A 7 19.41 -19.49 -4.75
CA VAL A 7 18.67 -18.21 -4.94
C VAL A 7 17.64 -17.97 -3.84
N LYS A 8 16.87 -19.01 -3.48
CA LYS A 8 15.93 -18.96 -2.35
C LYS A 8 16.62 -18.51 -1.07
N ASP A 9 17.75 -19.13 -0.74
CA ASP A 9 18.43 -18.94 0.54
C ASP A 9 19.07 -17.55 0.61
N SER A 10 19.69 -17.10 -0.48
CA SER A 10 20.20 -15.73 -0.62
C SER A 10 19.10 -14.69 -0.48
N LEU A 11 17.95 -14.88 -1.13
CA LEU A 11 16.84 -13.93 -1.06
C LEU A 11 16.22 -13.89 0.34
N ILE A 12 16.06 -15.02 1.02
CA ILE A 12 15.54 -15.04 2.39
C ILE A 12 16.50 -14.29 3.34
N GLN A 13 17.81 -14.47 3.17
CA GLN A 13 18.81 -13.77 3.98
C GLN A 13 18.76 -12.25 3.83
N VAL A 14 18.46 -11.74 2.62
CA VAL A 14 18.33 -10.29 2.36
C VAL A 14 16.93 -9.76 2.70
N ALA A 15 15.88 -10.55 2.48
CA ALA A 15 14.50 -10.13 2.70
C ALA A 15 14.16 -9.91 4.18
N ARG A 16 14.75 -10.69 5.09
CA ARG A 16 14.52 -10.54 6.54
C ARG A 16 14.98 -9.16 7.08
N PRO A 17 16.24 -8.71 6.86
CA PRO A 17 16.64 -7.36 7.25
C PRO A 17 15.90 -6.27 6.44
N ALA A 18 15.61 -6.50 5.15
CA ALA A 18 14.80 -5.55 4.37
C ALA A 18 13.40 -5.36 4.98
N PHE A 19 12.76 -6.44 5.44
CA PHE A 19 11.48 -6.39 6.13
C PHE A 19 11.56 -5.62 7.46
N PHE A 20 12.64 -5.80 8.23
CA PHE A 20 12.89 -5.02 9.44
C PHE A 20 12.98 -3.52 9.14
N PHE A 21 13.85 -3.11 8.20
CA PHE A 21 14.06 -1.69 7.91
C PHE A 21 12.85 -1.04 7.26
N SER A 22 12.13 -1.74 6.39
CA SER A 22 10.88 -1.23 5.81
C SER A 22 9.79 -1.10 6.86
N THR A 23 9.63 -2.06 7.78
CA THR A 23 8.66 -1.96 8.89
C THR A 23 9.01 -0.79 9.82
N LEU A 24 10.30 -0.59 10.12
CA LEU A 24 10.76 0.56 10.91
C LEU A 24 10.48 1.88 10.18
N GLY A 25 10.87 1.99 8.92
CA GLY A 25 10.71 3.21 8.12
C GLY A 25 9.25 3.61 7.95
N ILE A 26 8.37 2.66 7.62
CA ILE A 26 6.92 2.91 7.49
C ILE A 26 6.35 3.43 8.82
N GLY A 27 6.66 2.79 9.95
CA GLY A 27 6.11 3.23 11.23
C GLY A 27 6.69 4.54 11.74
N LEU A 28 7.97 4.85 11.48
CA LEU A 28 8.53 6.17 11.81
C LEU A 28 7.94 7.27 10.92
N GLY A 29 7.71 7.00 9.64
CA GLY A 29 7.00 7.91 8.75
C GLY A 29 5.55 8.15 9.19
N GLY A 30 4.84 7.07 9.53
CA GLY A 30 3.49 7.15 10.10
C GLY A 30 3.45 7.90 11.43
N LEU A 31 4.44 7.70 12.31
CA LEU A 31 4.55 8.41 13.59
C LEU A 31 4.76 9.90 13.36
N TRP A 32 5.65 10.26 12.42
CA TRP A 32 5.86 11.66 12.06
C TRP A 32 4.59 12.31 11.49
N ALA A 33 3.87 11.61 10.60
CA ALA A 33 2.60 12.09 10.06
C ALA A 33 1.54 12.25 11.15
N TYR A 34 1.49 11.33 12.11
CA TYR A 34 0.62 11.39 13.29
C TYR A 34 1.00 12.50 14.29
N LEU A 35 2.27 12.84 14.41
CA LEU A 35 2.68 13.95 15.29
C LEU A 35 2.37 15.31 14.68
N ILE A 36 2.28 15.40 13.36
CA ILE A 36 2.08 16.66 12.66
C ILE A 36 0.60 16.89 12.27
N LEU A 37 -0.11 15.90 11.71
CA LEU A 37 -1.55 15.86 11.39
C LEU A 37 -2.20 17.05 10.65
N ASP A 38 -1.48 18.13 10.32
CA ASP A 38 -2.00 19.35 9.71
C ASP A 38 -2.41 19.21 8.22
N TRP A 39 -2.17 18.06 7.60
CA TRP A 39 -2.47 17.79 6.17
C TRP A 39 -3.62 16.79 5.91
N GLY A 40 -4.50 16.52 6.88
CA GLY A 40 -5.67 15.64 6.69
C GLY A 40 -5.55 14.22 7.24
N GLY A 41 -4.70 14.00 8.24
CA GLY A 41 -4.60 12.74 8.99
C GLY A 41 -3.28 11.98 8.82
N TYR A 42 -3.09 10.93 9.62
CA TYR A 42 -1.94 10.01 9.51
C TYR A 42 -2.37 8.76 8.73
N TRP A 43 -1.56 8.23 7.81
CA TRP A 43 -1.96 7.09 6.98
C TRP A 43 -3.27 7.38 6.21
N ALA A 44 -3.25 8.46 5.45
CA ALA A 44 -4.33 8.94 4.58
C ALA A 44 -4.31 8.31 3.17
N TRP A 45 -3.51 7.27 2.96
CA TRP A 45 -3.35 6.60 1.65
C TRP A 45 -2.88 7.55 0.56
N ASP A 46 -2.10 8.57 0.93
CA ASP A 46 -1.48 9.45 -0.05
C ASP A 46 -0.47 8.65 -0.91
N PRO A 47 -0.09 9.15 -2.09
CA PRO A 47 0.87 8.47 -2.97
C PRO A 47 2.19 8.06 -2.30
N VAL A 48 2.72 8.83 -1.34
CA VAL A 48 3.99 8.54 -0.68
C VAL A 48 3.85 7.44 0.37
N GLU A 49 2.84 7.52 1.23
CA GLU A 49 2.50 6.43 2.16
C GLU A 49 2.25 5.13 1.39
N THR A 50 1.41 5.20 0.35
CA THR A 50 1.06 4.05 -0.47
C THR A 50 2.28 3.50 -1.20
N GLY A 51 3.14 4.36 -1.76
CA GLY A 51 4.39 3.97 -2.41
C GLY A 51 5.32 3.21 -1.47
N SER A 52 5.44 3.66 -0.21
CA SER A 52 6.27 3.00 0.80
C SER A 52 5.75 1.60 1.18
N LEU A 53 4.43 1.38 1.12
CA LEU A 53 3.79 0.12 1.47
C LEU A 53 4.01 -0.98 0.40
N LEU A 54 4.07 -0.61 -0.88
CA LEU A 54 4.21 -1.57 -2.00
C LEU A 54 5.41 -2.54 -1.87
N PRO A 55 6.66 -2.08 -1.68
CA PRO A 55 7.79 -2.99 -1.50
C PRO A 55 7.66 -3.83 -0.22
N TRP A 56 7.02 -3.30 0.84
CA TRP A 56 6.77 -4.05 2.07
C TRP A 56 5.80 -5.21 1.85
N ILE A 57 4.70 -4.99 1.13
CA ILE A 57 3.75 -6.06 0.75
C ILE A 57 4.46 -7.11 -0.12
N CYS A 58 5.32 -6.68 -1.06
CA CYS A 58 6.09 -7.60 -1.90
C CYS A 58 7.07 -8.46 -1.07
N LEU A 59 7.73 -7.88 -0.06
CA LEU A 59 8.56 -8.60 0.90
C LEU A 59 7.76 -9.64 1.70
N VAL A 60 6.52 -9.32 2.10
CA VAL A 60 5.63 -10.28 2.76
C VAL A 60 5.38 -11.49 1.85
N VAL A 61 5.03 -11.25 0.57
CA VAL A 61 4.85 -12.33 -0.42
C VAL A 61 6.12 -13.17 -0.53
N LEU A 62 7.28 -12.54 -0.69
CA LEU A 62 8.58 -13.21 -0.80
C LEU A 62 8.86 -14.11 0.40
N LEU A 63 8.70 -13.60 1.62
CA LEU A 63 8.94 -14.35 2.85
C LEU A 63 7.98 -15.53 3.05
N HIS A 64 6.80 -15.50 2.43
CA HIS A 64 5.79 -16.56 2.49
C HIS A 64 5.86 -17.56 1.33
N LEU A 65 6.65 -17.31 0.28
CA LEU A 65 6.90 -18.30 -0.79
C LEU A 65 7.48 -19.62 -0.26
N ARG A 66 8.10 -19.63 0.93
CA ARG A 66 8.65 -20.82 1.59
C ARG A 66 7.62 -21.63 2.39
N THR A 67 6.52 -21.02 2.81
CA THR A 67 5.52 -21.66 3.68
C THR A 67 4.36 -22.27 2.90
N ARG A 68 4.16 -21.84 1.64
CA ARG A 68 3.11 -22.39 0.78
C ARG A 68 3.38 -23.87 0.41
N PRO A 69 2.32 -24.67 0.15
CA PRO A 69 2.48 -26.02 -0.36
C PRO A 69 3.11 -26.08 -1.75
N GLY A 70 4.01 -27.06 -1.95
CA GLY A 70 4.71 -27.33 -3.20
C GLY A 70 6.08 -26.66 -3.29
N LYS A 71 6.74 -26.79 -4.45
CA LYS A 71 8.03 -26.12 -4.73
C LYS A 71 7.80 -24.82 -5.47
N THR A 72 8.54 -23.77 -5.11
CA THR A 72 8.63 -22.51 -5.85
C THR A 72 9.84 -22.57 -6.76
N SER A 73 9.64 -22.22 -8.04
CA SER A 73 10.74 -22.18 -9.01
C SER A 73 11.70 -21.04 -8.69
N ASP A 74 12.97 -21.22 -9.01
CA ASP A 74 13.99 -20.17 -8.81
C ASP A 74 13.66 -18.90 -9.59
N HIS A 75 13.01 -19.05 -10.75
CA HIS A 75 12.49 -17.91 -11.53
C HIS A 75 11.45 -17.09 -10.76
N MET A 76 10.55 -17.75 -10.00
CA MET A 76 9.55 -17.03 -9.21
C MET A 76 10.20 -16.34 -8.00
N TRP A 77 11.17 -16.99 -7.34
CA TRP A 77 11.97 -16.36 -6.30
C TRP A 77 12.68 -15.09 -6.81
N ALA A 78 13.42 -15.21 -7.92
CA ALA A 78 14.10 -14.09 -8.55
C ALA A 78 13.12 -13.01 -9.03
N GLY A 79 11.96 -13.41 -9.59
CA GLY A 79 10.92 -12.50 -10.04
C GLY A 79 10.35 -11.63 -8.92
N ILE A 80 9.96 -12.23 -7.80
CA ILE A 80 9.46 -11.48 -6.64
C ILE A 80 10.57 -10.63 -5.99
N GLY A 81 11.82 -11.11 -5.98
CA GLY A 81 12.97 -10.32 -5.54
C GLY A 81 13.21 -9.07 -6.41
N MET A 82 13.16 -9.21 -7.73
CA MET A 82 13.24 -8.09 -8.68
C MET A 82 12.05 -7.16 -8.55
N ALA A 83 10.82 -7.70 -8.39
CA ALA A 83 9.63 -6.89 -8.17
C ALA A 83 9.74 -6.07 -6.87
N THR A 84 10.29 -6.63 -5.80
CA THR A 84 10.54 -5.89 -4.55
C THR A 84 11.48 -4.70 -4.79
N GLY A 85 12.58 -4.90 -5.51
CA GLY A 85 13.50 -3.82 -5.88
C GLY A 85 12.87 -2.78 -6.82
N ALA A 86 12.09 -3.23 -7.80
CA ALA A 86 11.36 -2.35 -8.71
C ALA A 86 10.32 -1.49 -7.98
N LEU A 87 9.59 -2.07 -7.02
CA LEU A 87 8.62 -1.32 -6.20
C LEU A 87 9.29 -0.36 -5.23
N ALA A 88 10.50 -0.67 -4.74
CA ALA A 88 11.29 0.29 -3.96
C ALA A 88 11.76 1.47 -4.82
N LEU A 89 12.23 1.21 -6.05
CA LEU A 89 12.54 2.27 -7.02
C LEU A 89 11.30 3.10 -7.38
N PHE A 90 10.15 2.43 -7.53
CA PHE A 90 8.89 3.10 -7.80
C PHE A 90 8.47 4.01 -6.64
N ALA A 91 8.61 3.57 -5.39
CA ALA A 91 8.36 4.39 -4.20
C ALA A 91 9.24 5.65 -4.18
N THR A 92 10.54 5.49 -4.46
CA THR A 92 11.46 6.64 -4.61
C THR A 92 11.06 7.55 -5.76
N MET A 93 10.65 6.99 -6.89
CA MET A 93 10.20 7.76 -8.05
C MET A 93 8.96 8.60 -7.69
N VAL A 94 8.00 8.05 -6.94
CA VAL A 94 6.80 8.76 -6.49
C VAL A 94 7.16 9.99 -5.64
N THR A 95 8.13 9.88 -4.72
CA THR A 95 8.57 11.01 -3.87
C THR A 95 9.44 12.03 -4.60
N ARG A 96 10.13 11.62 -5.67
CA ARG A 96 11.10 12.46 -6.40
C ARG A 96 10.54 13.09 -7.67
N ALA A 97 9.40 12.61 -8.19
CA ALA A 97 8.80 13.10 -9.43
C ALA A 97 8.06 14.45 -9.31
N GLY A 98 8.34 15.24 -8.27
CA GLY A 98 8.02 16.67 -8.20
C GLY A 98 6.54 17.07 -8.33
N GLY A 99 5.56 16.20 -8.09
CA GLY A 99 4.15 16.55 -8.33
C GLY A 99 3.55 15.94 -9.60
N VAL A 100 4.22 14.95 -10.21
CA VAL A 100 3.55 13.98 -11.10
C VAL A 100 2.29 13.41 -10.43
N TRP A 101 2.37 13.13 -9.13
CA TRP A 101 1.23 12.82 -8.26
C TRP A 101 0.84 14.07 -7.44
N ALA A 102 0.27 15.06 -8.11
CA ALA A 102 0.11 16.45 -7.65
C ALA A 102 -0.67 16.66 -6.34
N VAL A 103 -1.25 15.61 -5.75
CA VAL A 103 -2.08 15.69 -4.53
C VAL A 103 -1.41 15.06 -3.30
N SER A 104 -0.20 14.53 -3.42
CA SER A 104 0.53 14.15 -2.22
C SER A 104 0.97 15.41 -1.46
N VAL A 105 0.63 15.46 -0.18
CA VAL A 105 1.07 16.49 0.79
C VAL A 105 2.60 16.49 0.97
N HIS A 106 3.29 15.47 0.44
CA HIS A 106 4.73 15.30 0.46
C HIS A 106 5.41 15.67 -0.88
N THR A 107 4.69 16.26 -1.84
CA THR A 107 5.27 16.66 -3.13
C THR A 107 5.88 18.06 -3.11
N PHE A 108 7.01 18.22 -3.81
CA PHE A 108 7.69 19.49 -4.01
C PHE A 108 7.31 20.05 -5.40
N VAL A 109 6.69 21.23 -5.43
CA VAL A 109 5.92 21.86 -6.52
C VAL A 109 6.65 21.99 -7.88
N ILE A 110 5.95 21.68 -8.99
CA ILE A 110 6.26 22.16 -10.36
C ILE A 110 5.29 23.27 -10.75
N ASN A 111 5.82 24.33 -11.38
CA ASN A 111 5.05 25.31 -12.12
C ASN A 111 4.94 24.83 -13.58
N SER A 112 3.79 24.34 -14.04
CA SER A 112 3.55 24.13 -15.47
C SER A 112 2.27 24.84 -15.92
N GLU A 113 2.45 25.81 -16.83
CA GLU A 113 1.39 26.55 -17.50
C GLU A 113 0.76 25.67 -18.60
N GLY A 114 -0.15 24.78 -18.23
CA GLY A 114 -0.91 23.93 -19.16
C GLY A 114 -1.69 22.84 -18.44
N SER A 115 -2.70 22.25 -19.10
CA SER A 115 -3.36 21.05 -18.57
C SER A 115 -2.39 19.86 -18.67
N PRO A 116 -1.95 19.27 -17.54
CA PRO A 116 -1.00 18.17 -17.57
C PRO A 116 -1.63 16.91 -18.22
N PRO A 117 -0.83 16.00 -18.80
CA PRO A 117 -1.28 14.71 -19.28
C PRO A 117 -2.11 13.95 -18.23
N GLY A 118 -3.11 13.21 -18.69
CA GLY A 118 -4.00 12.42 -17.82
C GLY A 118 -3.37 11.16 -17.23
N ASP A 119 -2.14 10.81 -17.62
CA ASP A 119 -1.44 9.61 -17.16
C ASP A 119 -0.05 9.94 -16.58
N VAL A 120 0.40 9.08 -15.65
CA VAL A 120 1.69 9.23 -14.95
C VAL A 120 2.88 9.29 -15.92
N PHE A 121 2.89 8.45 -16.95
CA PHE A 121 4.01 8.37 -17.87
C PHE A 121 4.11 9.66 -18.69
N GLY A 122 2.99 10.17 -19.19
CA GLY A 122 2.92 11.47 -19.86
C GLY A 122 3.44 12.62 -18.99
N ARG A 123 3.08 12.64 -17.70
CA ARG A 123 3.57 13.67 -16.76
C ARG A 123 5.08 13.56 -16.51
N ILE A 124 5.62 12.34 -16.40
CA ILE A 124 7.07 12.14 -16.30
C ILE A 124 7.78 12.67 -17.55
N MET A 125 7.18 12.54 -18.74
CA MET A 125 7.79 13.08 -19.96
C MET A 125 7.89 14.61 -19.96
N LEU A 126 7.07 15.33 -19.18
CA LEU A 126 7.12 16.80 -19.11
C LEU A 126 8.33 17.33 -18.34
N ILE A 127 8.87 16.55 -17.40
CA ILE A 127 9.99 16.98 -16.56
C ILE A 127 11.34 16.57 -17.15
N LEU A 128 11.37 15.98 -18.36
CA LEU A 128 12.58 15.44 -19.00
C LEU A 128 13.71 16.44 -19.17
N SER A 129 13.39 17.73 -19.30
CA SER A 129 14.35 18.81 -19.48
C SER A 129 15.04 19.25 -18.19
N ASP A 130 14.64 18.74 -17.02
CA ASP A 130 15.30 19.02 -15.74
C ASP A 130 16.20 17.85 -15.31
N ILE A 131 17.27 18.16 -14.56
CA ILE A 131 18.14 17.16 -13.92
C ILE A 131 17.30 16.21 -13.05
N SER A 132 16.29 16.74 -12.35
CA SER A 132 15.35 15.94 -11.56
C SER A 132 14.56 14.95 -12.44
N GLY A 133 14.19 15.34 -13.67
CA GLY A 133 13.54 14.45 -14.62
C GLY A 133 14.43 13.32 -15.12
N ILE A 134 15.72 13.58 -15.30
CA ILE A 134 16.68 12.53 -15.68
C ILE A 134 16.78 11.48 -14.58
N GLU A 135 16.84 11.89 -13.31
CA GLU A 135 16.79 10.96 -12.17
C GLU A 135 15.54 10.08 -12.20
N VAL A 136 14.36 10.69 -12.37
CA VAL A 136 13.07 10.01 -12.44
C VAL A 136 13.02 9.02 -13.62
N ILE A 137 13.55 9.39 -14.78
CA ILE A 137 13.64 8.49 -15.94
C ILE A 137 14.57 7.32 -15.70
N VAL A 138 15.70 7.53 -15.04
CA VAL A 138 16.62 6.44 -14.72
C VAL A 138 15.92 5.43 -13.80
N TYR A 139 15.12 5.87 -12.84
CA TYR A 139 14.29 4.98 -12.02
C TYR A 139 13.25 4.24 -12.86
N LEU A 140 12.52 4.94 -13.72
CA LEU A 140 11.53 4.32 -14.61
C LEU A 140 12.16 3.27 -15.53
N LEU A 141 13.28 3.60 -16.17
CA LEU A 141 14.01 2.67 -17.04
C LEU A 141 14.56 1.48 -16.26
N ALA A 142 15.03 1.68 -15.03
CA ALA A 142 15.48 0.60 -14.17
C ALA A 142 14.32 -0.37 -13.84
N ILE A 143 13.13 0.15 -13.53
CA ILE A 143 11.92 -0.65 -13.28
C ILE A 143 11.55 -1.46 -14.53
N ILE A 144 11.46 -0.81 -15.69
CA ILE A 144 11.14 -1.46 -16.97
C ILE A 144 12.21 -2.52 -17.31
N GLN A 145 13.48 -2.22 -17.04
CA GLN A 145 14.58 -3.14 -17.30
C GLN A 145 14.55 -4.35 -16.37
N LEU A 146 14.16 -4.21 -15.10
CA LEU A 146 13.93 -5.35 -14.20
C LEU A 146 12.80 -6.25 -14.72
N MET A 147 11.70 -5.67 -15.21
CA MET A 147 10.63 -6.42 -15.89
C MET A 147 11.16 -7.15 -17.13
N GLY A 148 11.95 -6.46 -17.95
CA GLY A 148 12.57 -7.02 -19.15
C GLY A 148 13.54 -8.17 -18.83
N ILE A 149 14.38 -8.04 -17.80
CA ILE A 149 15.29 -9.09 -17.34
C ILE A 149 14.52 -10.31 -16.85
N PHE A 150 13.44 -10.09 -16.08
CA PHE A 150 12.58 -11.18 -15.64
C PHE A 150 11.99 -11.95 -16.83
N LEU A 151 11.37 -11.25 -17.79
CA LEU A 151 10.81 -11.87 -18.99
C LEU A 151 11.88 -12.54 -19.87
N ALA A 152 13.05 -11.93 -20.04
CA ALA A 152 14.18 -12.53 -20.76
C ALA A 152 14.63 -13.83 -20.08
N SER A 153 14.67 -13.88 -18.74
CA SER A 153 15.03 -15.09 -17.99
C SER A 153 14.07 -16.24 -18.24
N ARG A 154 12.80 -15.95 -18.56
CA ARG A 154 11.77 -16.94 -18.88
C ARG A 154 11.93 -17.53 -20.28
N LEU A 155 12.56 -16.79 -21.20
CA LEU A 155 12.88 -17.28 -22.56
C LEU A 155 14.10 -18.21 -22.58
N GLY A 156 14.93 -18.20 -21.54
CA GLY A 156 16.11 -19.08 -21.41
C GLY A 156 17.28 -18.71 -22.32
N THR A 157 17.26 -17.51 -22.93
CA THR A 157 18.32 -16.98 -23.79
C THR A 157 19.11 -15.89 -23.08
N GLU A 158 20.43 -15.87 -23.27
CA GLU A 158 21.29 -14.82 -22.71
C GLU A 158 21.12 -13.50 -23.51
N PHE A 159 21.07 -12.38 -22.79
CA PHE A 159 21.07 -11.02 -23.33
C PHE A 159 22.40 -10.31 -23.03
N SER A 160 22.68 -9.24 -23.76
CA SER A 160 23.90 -8.46 -23.63
C SER A 160 23.97 -7.70 -22.30
N LYS A 161 25.11 -7.77 -21.62
CA LYS A 161 25.34 -6.98 -20.39
C LYS A 161 25.38 -5.47 -20.64
N TRP A 162 25.54 -5.03 -21.89
CA TRP A 162 25.50 -3.62 -22.27
C TRP A 162 24.18 -2.94 -21.89
N TRP A 163 23.06 -3.69 -21.84
CA TRP A 163 21.80 -3.15 -21.35
C TRP A 163 21.90 -2.63 -19.90
N LEU A 164 22.68 -3.29 -19.04
CA LEU A 164 22.87 -2.85 -17.66
C LEU A 164 23.73 -1.59 -17.56
N ALA A 165 24.69 -1.42 -18.49
CA ALA A 165 25.52 -0.22 -18.58
C ALA A 165 24.76 1.01 -19.12
N MET A 166 23.59 0.79 -19.73
CA MET A 166 22.75 1.86 -20.28
C MET A 166 22.25 2.82 -19.19
N LEU A 167 21.80 2.31 -18.05
CA LEU A 167 21.26 3.14 -16.96
C LEU A 167 22.29 4.16 -16.42
N PRO A 168 23.50 3.74 -15.99
CA PRO A 168 24.50 4.71 -15.54
C PRO A 168 25.00 5.62 -16.67
N LEU A 169 24.96 5.16 -17.93
CA LEU A 169 25.29 6.00 -19.07
C LEU A 169 24.26 7.12 -19.25
N ILE A 170 22.96 6.82 -19.20
CA ILE A 170 21.89 7.83 -19.29
C ILE A 170 21.99 8.82 -18.13
N ALA A 171 22.21 8.33 -16.91
CA ALA A 171 22.45 9.19 -15.75
C ALA A 171 23.67 10.10 -15.96
N MET A 172 24.79 9.56 -16.43
CA MET A 172 26.01 10.32 -16.72
C MET A 172 25.78 11.36 -17.82
N MET A 173 25.08 11.01 -18.90
CA MET A 173 24.76 11.94 -19.97
C MET A 173 23.95 13.13 -19.43
N GLY A 174 23.00 12.90 -18.53
CA GLY A 174 22.26 13.98 -17.89
C GLY A 174 23.08 14.88 -16.98
N VAL A 175 23.99 14.30 -16.21
CA VAL A 175 24.90 15.06 -15.34
C VAL A 175 25.88 15.90 -16.18
N VAL A 176 26.38 15.37 -17.29
CA VAL A 176 27.41 16.03 -18.13
C VAL A 176 26.78 17.01 -19.14
N GLY A 177 25.68 16.63 -19.78
CA GLY A 177 25.04 17.40 -20.83
C GLY A 177 23.92 18.33 -20.36
N GLY A 178 23.52 18.26 -19.09
CA GLY A 178 22.41 19.04 -18.53
C GLY A 178 21.06 18.32 -18.63
N GLY A 179 20.02 18.92 -18.04
CA GLY A 179 18.66 18.38 -18.01
C GLY A 179 18.05 18.17 -19.41
N ASP A 180 18.40 19.00 -20.38
CA ASP A 180 17.79 19.00 -21.72
C ASP A 180 18.26 17.84 -22.63
N VAL A 181 19.17 16.97 -22.18
CA VAL A 181 19.76 15.90 -23.01
C VAL A 181 18.72 14.91 -23.54
N LEU A 182 17.63 14.71 -22.80
CA LEU A 182 16.52 13.83 -23.20
C LEU A 182 15.33 14.61 -23.75
N ASP A 183 15.44 15.93 -23.91
CA ASP A 183 14.37 16.74 -24.47
C ASP A 183 14.08 16.32 -25.92
N GLY A 184 12.80 16.20 -26.24
CA GLY A 184 12.31 15.70 -27.53
C GLY A 184 12.60 14.22 -27.83
N PHE A 185 13.19 13.45 -26.90
CA PHE A 185 13.45 12.03 -27.12
C PHE A 185 12.11 11.24 -27.20
N PRO A 186 11.89 10.40 -28.22
CA PRO A 186 10.62 9.70 -28.38
C PRO A 186 10.30 8.79 -27.18
N PRO A 187 9.16 8.99 -26.47
CA PRO A 187 8.85 8.21 -25.26
C PRO A 187 8.73 6.71 -25.51
N THR A 188 8.27 6.32 -26.70
CA THR A 188 8.18 4.90 -27.11
C THR A 188 9.55 4.24 -27.22
N LEU A 189 10.58 4.98 -27.64
CA LEU A 189 11.95 4.46 -27.71
C LEU A 189 12.53 4.27 -26.30
N LEU A 190 12.18 5.10 -25.32
CA LEU A 190 12.60 4.90 -23.92
C LEU A 190 12.08 3.57 -23.38
N VAL A 191 10.80 3.27 -23.63
CA VAL A 191 10.20 2.00 -23.21
C VAL A 191 10.90 0.81 -23.88
N ILE A 192 11.18 0.90 -25.19
CA ILE A 192 11.90 -0.16 -25.92
C ILE A 192 13.32 -0.34 -25.37
N LEU A 193 14.03 0.75 -25.06
CA LEU A 193 15.36 0.72 -24.47
C LEU A 193 15.34 0.04 -23.08
N GLY A 194 14.36 0.39 -22.24
CA GLY A 194 14.15 -0.28 -20.95
C GLY A 194 13.91 -1.79 -21.12
N LEU A 195 13.06 -2.18 -22.09
CA LEU A 195 12.77 -3.58 -22.41
C LEU A 195 13.89 -4.28 -23.20
N GLY A 196 15.02 -3.61 -23.46
CA GLY A 196 16.12 -4.12 -24.27
C GLY A 196 16.53 -5.57 -24.00
N PRO A 197 16.76 -5.99 -22.73
CA PRO A 197 17.06 -7.39 -22.41
C PRO A 197 16.01 -8.38 -22.92
N PHE A 198 14.73 -8.04 -22.80
CA PHE A 198 13.62 -8.88 -23.26
C PHE A 198 13.52 -8.87 -24.79
N VAL A 199 13.67 -7.71 -25.43
CA VAL A 199 13.64 -7.60 -26.89
C VAL A 199 14.77 -8.40 -27.52
N GLU A 200 16.00 -8.27 -27.02
CA GLU A 200 17.16 -9.03 -27.52
C GLU A 200 16.98 -10.54 -27.30
N ALA A 201 16.56 -10.95 -26.11
CA ALA A 201 16.25 -12.34 -25.80
C ALA A 201 15.16 -12.89 -26.74
N GLY A 202 14.09 -12.11 -26.95
CA GLY A 202 13.00 -12.42 -27.86
C GLY A 202 13.50 -12.66 -29.29
N ILE A 203 14.28 -11.74 -29.84
CA ILE A 203 14.86 -11.85 -31.19
C ILE A 203 15.73 -13.11 -31.33
N ARG A 204 16.53 -13.44 -30.31
CA ARG A 204 17.37 -14.64 -30.29
C ARG A 204 16.58 -15.94 -30.12
N SER A 205 15.38 -15.87 -29.55
CA SER A 205 14.50 -17.01 -29.30
C SER A 205 13.56 -17.37 -30.47
N LEU A 206 13.42 -16.50 -31.47
CA LEU A 206 12.60 -16.75 -32.66
C LEU A 206 13.31 -17.69 -33.66
N PRO A 207 12.68 -18.74 -34.24
CA PRO A 207 11.47 -19.47 -33.87
C PRO A 207 11.75 -20.99 -33.72
N LYS A 208 11.67 -21.55 -32.51
CA LYS A 208 11.41 -23.00 -32.35
C LYS A 208 10.27 -23.22 -31.35
N GLY A 209 9.15 -23.75 -31.83
CA GLY A 209 8.14 -24.43 -31.02
C GLY A 209 7.13 -23.58 -30.25
N HIS A 210 6.96 -22.29 -30.52
CA HIS A 210 5.96 -21.47 -29.83
C HIS A 210 4.58 -21.55 -30.50
N ASP A 211 3.54 -21.76 -29.69
CA ASP A 211 2.14 -21.78 -30.14
C ASP A 211 1.63 -20.36 -30.29
N TRP A 212 1.68 -19.84 -31.52
CA TRP A 212 1.31 -18.48 -31.90
C TRP A 212 -0.12 -18.09 -31.51
N LYS A 213 -1.03 -19.05 -31.29
CA LYS A 213 -2.39 -18.76 -30.83
C LYS A 213 -2.41 -18.06 -29.47
N TRP A 214 -1.42 -18.31 -28.62
CA TRP A 214 -1.33 -17.72 -27.29
C TRP A 214 -0.76 -16.29 -27.31
N PHE A 215 -0.12 -15.88 -28.40
CA PHE A 215 0.26 -14.47 -28.60
C PHE A 215 -0.94 -13.56 -28.88
N ALA A 216 -2.14 -14.13 -29.08
CA ALA A 216 -3.38 -13.35 -29.10
C ALA A 216 -3.59 -12.58 -27.79
N LEU A 217 -3.22 -13.14 -26.63
CA LEU A 217 -3.41 -12.47 -25.34
C LEU A 217 -2.57 -11.17 -25.23
N PRO A 218 -1.24 -11.17 -25.38
CA PRO A 218 -0.47 -9.94 -25.50
C PRO A 218 -0.95 -9.02 -26.64
N GLY A 219 -1.39 -9.60 -27.77
CA GLY A 219 -1.95 -8.82 -28.88
C GLY A 219 -3.20 -8.02 -28.48
N VAL A 220 -4.10 -8.62 -27.68
CA VAL A 220 -5.27 -7.91 -27.12
C VAL A 220 -4.83 -6.79 -26.20
N MET A 221 -3.83 -7.00 -25.34
CA MET A 221 -3.32 -5.93 -24.46
C MET A 221 -2.83 -4.72 -25.26
N VAL A 222 -2.02 -4.97 -26.30
CA VAL A 222 -1.51 -3.91 -27.18
C VAL A 222 -2.64 -3.17 -27.90
N LEU A 223 -3.72 -3.86 -28.30
CA LEU A 223 -4.89 -3.23 -28.91
C LEU A 223 -5.65 -2.36 -27.90
N LEU A 224 -5.85 -2.84 -26.67
CA LEU A 224 -6.49 -2.05 -25.61
C LEU A 224 -5.68 -0.79 -25.28
N ARG A 225 -4.35 -0.87 -25.32
CA ARG A 225 -3.47 0.30 -25.14
C ARG A 225 -3.74 1.41 -26.15
N ILE A 226 -4.06 1.08 -27.40
CA ILE A 226 -4.39 2.09 -28.42
C ILE A 226 -5.62 2.90 -27.99
N GLU A 227 -6.57 2.26 -27.30
CA GLU A 227 -7.77 2.91 -26.79
C GLU A 227 -7.47 3.75 -25.54
N HIS A 228 -6.85 3.16 -24.51
CA HIS A 228 -6.73 3.82 -23.21
C HIS A 228 -5.46 4.67 -23.02
N GLY A 229 -4.44 4.53 -23.87
CA GLY A 229 -3.22 5.35 -23.86
C GLY A 229 -2.22 5.11 -22.71
N MET A 230 -2.66 4.60 -21.56
CA MET A 230 -1.81 4.44 -20.36
C MET A 230 -0.65 3.45 -20.51
N VAL A 231 0.58 3.96 -20.50
CA VAL A 231 1.81 3.18 -20.74
C VAL A 231 2.17 2.28 -19.55
N LEU A 232 2.16 2.80 -18.31
CA LEU A 232 2.55 2.01 -17.13
C LEU A 232 1.60 0.84 -16.89
N PHE A 233 0.30 1.07 -17.06
CA PHE A 233 -0.71 0.02 -16.95
C PHE A 233 -0.49 -1.09 -17.98
N GLU A 234 -0.19 -0.70 -19.22
CA GLU A 234 0.08 -1.67 -20.29
C GLU A 234 1.36 -2.48 -20.04
N LEU A 235 2.40 -1.88 -19.47
CA LEU A 235 3.61 -2.63 -19.12
C LEU A 235 3.31 -3.73 -18.08
N LEU A 236 2.43 -3.46 -17.11
CA LEU A 236 1.97 -4.45 -16.15
C LEU A 236 1.07 -5.52 -16.79
N SER A 237 0.16 -5.11 -17.68
CA SER A 237 -0.73 -6.04 -18.41
C SER A 237 0.10 -7.03 -19.24
N LEU A 238 1.11 -6.54 -19.95
CA LEU A 238 2.03 -7.33 -20.76
C LEU A 238 2.93 -8.22 -19.90
N LEU A 239 3.43 -7.73 -18.76
CA LEU A 239 4.19 -8.55 -17.82
C LEU A 239 3.39 -9.80 -17.42
N PHE A 240 2.11 -9.64 -17.08
CA PHE A 240 1.25 -10.74 -16.67
C PHE A 240 0.86 -11.63 -17.84
N ALA A 241 0.57 -11.06 -19.01
CA ALA A 241 0.27 -11.81 -20.22
C ALA A 241 1.47 -12.68 -20.65
N PHE A 242 2.67 -12.11 -20.70
CA PHE A 242 3.91 -12.84 -21.00
C PHE A 242 4.26 -13.85 -19.91
N GLY A 243 4.08 -13.48 -18.64
CA GLY A 243 4.23 -14.38 -17.50
C GLY A 243 3.39 -15.65 -17.63
N LEU A 244 2.15 -15.52 -18.10
CA LEU A 244 1.26 -16.65 -18.35
C LEU A 244 1.71 -17.51 -19.55
N ILE A 245 2.01 -16.91 -20.70
CA ILE A 245 2.27 -17.69 -21.93
C ILE A 245 3.63 -18.39 -21.92
N PHE A 246 4.58 -17.89 -21.13
CA PHE A 246 5.90 -18.50 -20.94
C PHE A 246 5.90 -19.63 -19.89
N GLU A 247 4.76 -19.98 -19.30
CA GLU A 247 4.66 -21.16 -18.44
C GLU A 247 4.52 -22.46 -19.25
N LYS A 248 5.23 -23.51 -18.82
CA LYS A 248 5.21 -24.81 -19.49
C LYS A 248 3.81 -25.44 -19.43
N GLU A 249 3.18 -25.35 -18.27
CA GLU A 249 1.82 -25.84 -18.01
C GLU A 249 0.88 -24.64 -17.78
N ARG A 250 0.54 -23.93 -18.87
CA ARG A 250 -0.20 -22.64 -18.83
C ARG A 250 -1.47 -22.69 -17.99
N LEU A 251 -2.26 -23.76 -18.09
CA LEU A 251 -3.51 -23.94 -17.33
C LEU A 251 -3.29 -24.16 -15.82
N LYS A 252 -2.08 -24.55 -15.40
CA LYS A 252 -1.73 -24.63 -13.97
C LYS A 252 -1.16 -23.32 -13.44
N ALA A 253 -0.89 -22.34 -14.31
CA ALA A 253 -0.34 -21.03 -13.98
C ALA A 253 -1.44 -19.98 -13.66
N TRP A 254 -2.49 -20.42 -12.95
CA TRP A 254 -3.66 -19.60 -12.61
C TRP A 254 -3.31 -18.30 -11.87
N GLY A 255 -2.18 -18.25 -11.15
CA GLY A 255 -1.72 -17.05 -10.44
C GLY A 255 -1.50 -15.85 -11.38
N TRP A 256 -0.95 -16.06 -12.58
CA TRP A 256 -0.77 -14.98 -13.57
C TRP A 256 -2.11 -14.49 -14.14
N ALA A 257 -3.05 -15.41 -14.34
CA ALA A 257 -4.39 -15.04 -14.80
C ALA A 257 -5.16 -14.28 -13.72
N SER A 258 -5.11 -14.73 -12.47
CA SER A 258 -5.69 -13.98 -11.35
C SER A 258 -5.07 -12.59 -11.21
N ALA A 259 -3.75 -12.46 -11.39
CA ALA A 259 -3.07 -11.17 -11.40
C ALA A 259 -3.58 -10.25 -12.52
N GLY A 260 -3.71 -10.77 -13.75
CA GLY A 260 -4.27 -10.01 -14.88
C GLY A 260 -5.73 -9.62 -14.69
N VAL A 261 -6.56 -10.52 -14.15
CA VAL A 261 -7.97 -10.22 -13.83
C VAL A 261 -8.06 -9.12 -12.76
N VAL A 262 -7.29 -9.23 -11.67
CA VAL A 262 -7.28 -8.20 -10.61
C VAL A 262 -6.67 -6.89 -11.10
N LEU A 263 -5.72 -6.90 -12.02
CA LEU A 263 -5.17 -5.68 -12.63
C LEU A 263 -6.28 -4.87 -13.31
N PHE A 264 -7.08 -5.49 -14.19
CA PHE A 264 -8.19 -4.82 -14.87
C PHE A 264 -9.37 -4.51 -13.94
N LEU A 265 -9.65 -5.39 -12.97
CA LEU A 265 -10.69 -5.14 -11.97
C LEU A 265 -10.35 -3.90 -11.12
N SER A 266 -9.10 -3.80 -10.66
CA SER A 266 -8.60 -2.65 -9.90
C SER A 266 -8.67 -1.36 -10.74
N ALA A 267 -8.35 -1.44 -12.03
CA ALA A 267 -8.44 -0.29 -12.93
C ALA A 267 -9.88 0.21 -13.14
N SER A 268 -10.84 -0.71 -13.15
CA SER A 268 -12.26 -0.36 -13.18
C SER A 268 -12.71 0.26 -11.86
N TRP A 269 -12.30 -0.32 -10.73
CA TRP A 269 -12.66 0.13 -9.39
C TRP A 269 -12.12 1.50 -9.03
N SER A 270 -10.91 1.83 -9.48
CA SER A 270 -10.31 3.15 -9.28
C SER A 270 -10.77 4.20 -10.30
N GLY A 271 -11.67 3.85 -11.23
CA GLY A 271 -12.16 4.72 -12.29
C GLY A 271 -11.10 5.05 -13.35
N MET A 272 -9.99 4.33 -13.37
CA MET A 272 -8.86 4.58 -14.27
C MET A 272 -9.14 4.12 -15.71
N LEU A 273 -9.97 3.09 -15.88
CA LEU A 273 -10.37 2.56 -17.18
C LEU A 273 -11.89 2.36 -17.25
N ASP A 274 -12.41 2.51 -18.46
CA ASP A 274 -13.80 2.17 -18.76
C ASP A 274 -14.07 0.69 -18.47
N ILE A 275 -15.26 0.43 -17.93
CA ILE A 275 -15.73 -0.92 -17.54
C ILE A 275 -15.63 -1.91 -18.70
N TRP A 276 -15.93 -1.49 -19.93
CA TRP A 276 -15.89 -2.37 -21.09
C TRP A 276 -14.46 -2.77 -21.50
N ILE A 277 -13.49 -1.86 -21.37
CA ILE A 277 -12.05 -2.14 -21.59
C ILE A 277 -11.60 -3.19 -20.57
N CYS A 278 -11.94 -2.97 -19.30
CA CYS A 278 -11.61 -3.90 -18.23
C CYS A 278 -12.26 -5.28 -18.43
N ALA A 279 -13.52 -5.32 -18.87
CA ALA A 279 -14.21 -6.57 -19.17
C ALA A 279 -13.49 -7.36 -20.27
N ILE A 280 -13.06 -6.71 -21.37
CA ILE A 280 -12.30 -7.37 -22.44
C ILE A 280 -10.96 -7.88 -21.91
N GLY A 281 -10.23 -7.07 -21.14
CA GLY A 281 -8.96 -7.45 -20.53
C GLY A 281 -9.08 -8.67 -19.60
N MET A 282 -10.08 -8.67 -18.71
CA MET A 282 -10.38 -9.79 -17.81
C MET A 282 -10.75 -11.05 -18.60
N ILE A 283 -11.63 -10.93 -19.60
CA ILE A 283 -12.01 -12.05 -20.46
C ILE A 283 -10.77 -12.63 -21.14
N ALA A 284 -9.86 -11.80 -21.65
CA ALA A 284 -8.64 -12.27 -22.29
C ALA A 284 -7.78 -13.15 -21.36
N PHE A 285 -7.65 -12.79 -20.08
CA PHE A 285 -6.93 -13.59 -19.08
C PHE A 285 -7.65 -14.87 -18.66
N ILE A 286 -8.98 -14.90 -18.70
CA ILE A 286 -9.79 -16.07 -18.29
C ILE A 286 -10.00 -17.06 -19.45
N THR A 287 -10.08 -16.56 -20.69
CA THR A 287 -10.35 -17.35 -21.92
C THR A 287 -9.52 -18.62 -22.03
N PRO A 288 -8.21 -18.65 -21.71
CA PRO A 288 -7.42 -19.88 -21.66
C PRO A 288 -8.08 -21.06 -20.93
N TRP A 289 -8.73 -20.82 -19.79
CA TRP A 289 -9.40 -21.85 -18.99
C TRP A 289 -10.80 -22.17 -19.49
N LEU A 290 -11.49 -21.22 -20.14
CA LEU A 290 -12.81 -21.47 -20.73
C LEU A 290 -12.73 -22.36 -21.98
N VAL A 291 -11.61 -22.26 -22.72
CA VAL A 291 -11.41 -23.00 -23.97
C VAL A 291 -10.71 -24.34 -23.73
N ALA A 292 -9.90 -24.44 -22.67
CA ALA A 292 -9.30 -25.71 -22.29
C ALA A 292 -10.37 -26.64 -21.69
N GLY A 293 -10.81 -27.63 -22.48
CA GLY A 293 -11.76 -28.65 -22.03
C GLY A 293 -11.33 -29.32 -20.72
N ASP A 294 -12.31 -29.68 -19.90
CA ASP A 294 -12.14 -30.21 -18.54
C ASP A 294 -11.07 -31.29 -18.46
N ASN A 295 -9.97 -30.98 -17.76
CA ASN A 295 -8.98 -31.98 -17.37
C ASN A 295 -9.21 -32.35 -15.90
N GLU A 296 -9.65 -33.60 -15.71
CA GLU A 296 -9.84 -34.33 -14.45
C GLU A 296 -10.75 -33.65 -13.41
N GLU A 297 -11.86 -34.31 -13.06
CA GLU A 297 -12.65 -33.99 -11.85
C GLU A 297 -11.75 -34.05 -10.61
N SER A 298 -11.19 -32.91 -10.21
CA SER A 298 -10.54 -32.82 -8.92
C SER A 298 -11.64 -32.89 -7.86
N ASN A 299 -11.70 -33.99 -7.11
CA ASN A 299 -12.57 -34.10 -5.93
C ASN A 299 -12.09 -33.13 -4.86
N PHE A 300 -12.47 -31.86 -5.02
CA PHE A 300 -12.20 -30.79 -4.09
C PHE A 300 -13.27 -30.79 -3.00
N SER A 301 -12.84 -30.87 -1.73
CA SER A 301 -13.73 -30.89 -0.59
C SER A 301 -13.27 -29.90 0.47
N PHE A 302 -14.08 -28.88 0.72
CA PHE A 302 -13.86 -27.91 1.80
C PHE A 302 -13.89 -28.53 3.21
N LYS A 303 -14.30 -29.80 3.35
CA LYS A 303 -14.28 -30.54 4.63
C LYS A 303 -12.92 -31.15 4.95
N GLU A 304 -12.06 -31.32 3.95
CA GLU A 304 -10.77 -31.98 4.14
C GLU A 304 -9.69 -31.02 4.64
N ARG A 305 -8.98 -31.45 5.68
CA ARG A 305 -7.86 -30.72 6.29
C ARG A 305 -6.81 -30.29 5.27
N LYS A 306 -6.50 -31.15 4.28
CA LYS A 306 -5.48 -30.89 3.25
C LYS A 306 -5.80 -29.63 2.44
N TYR A 307 -7.04 -29.49 1.96
CA TYR A 307 -7.44 -28.32 1.17
C TYR A 307 -7.56 -27.07 2.03
N GLN A 308 -8.10 -27.18 3.24
CA GLN A 308 -8.20 -26.07 4.20
C GLN A 308 -6.82 -25.49 4.54
N GLN A 309 -5.84 -26.34 4.86
CA GLN A 309 -4.47 -25.88 5.12
C GLN A 309 -3.80 -25.29 3.89
N ARG A 310 -4.07 -25.85 2.71
CA ARG A 310 -3.56 -25.29 1.46
C ARG A 310 -4.09 -23.87 1.25
N ILE A 311 -5.38 -23.63 1.44
CA ILE A 311 -5.98 -22.29 1.33
C ILE A 311 -5.31 -21.33 2.32
N ALA A 312 -5.21 -21.70 3.60
CA ALA A 312 -4.61 -20.85 4.63
C ALA A 312 -3.13 -20.50 4.33
N LEU A 313 -2.34 -21.46 3.86
CA LEU A 313 -0.92 -21.25 3.55
C LEU A 313 -0.68 -20.51 2.23
N TRP A 314 -1.62 -20.54 1.28
CA TRP A 314 -1.54 -19.78 0.04
C TRP A 314 -2.03 -18.33 0.21
N ALA A 315 -2.85 -18.04 1.22
CA ALA A 315 -3.41 -16.71 1.42
C ALA A 315 -2.34 -15.59 1.52
N PRO A 316 -1.24 -15.74 2.28
CA PRO A 316 -0.19 -14.72 2.36
C PRO A 316 0.59 -14.48 1.05
N VAL A 317 0.44 -15.36 0.06
CA VAL A 317 1.08 -15.21 -1.27
C VAL A 317 0.07 -14.68 -2.28
N VAL A 318 -1.13 -15.26 -2.31
CA VAL A 318 -2.15 -14.98 -3.32
C VAL A 318 -2.96 -13.75 -2.93
N VAL A 319 -3.60 -13.73 -1.77
CA VAL A 319 -4.44 -12.60 -1.34
C VAL A 319 -3.59 -11.35 -1.22
N VAL A 320 -2.42 -11.46 -0.59
CA VAL A 320 -1.48 -10.34 -0.43
C VAL A 320 -0.89 -9.89 -1.78
N GLY A 321 -0.58 -10.82 -2.68
CA GLY A 321 -0.09 -10.49 -4.02
C GLY A 321 -1.15 -9.82 -4.90
N LEU A 322 -2.43 -10.20 -4.77
CA LEU A 322 -3.54 -9.53 -5.45
C LEU A 322 -3.83 -8.15 -4.83
N TYR A 323 -3.71 -8.02 -3.51
CA TYR A 323 -3.80 -6.73 -2.82
C TYR A 323 -2.68 -5.78 -3.27
N LEU A 324 -1.44 -6.27 -3.46
CA LEU A 324 -0.35 -5.49 -4.02
C LEU A 324 -0.70 -4.89 -5.39
N ILE A 325 -1.35 -5.67 -6.27
CA ILE A 325 -1.78 -5.21 -7.59
C ILE A 325 -2.86 -4.13 -7.45
N LEU A 326 -3.84 -4.34 -6.57
CA LEU A 326 -4.88 -3.35 -6.28
C LEU A 326 -4.26 -2.04 -5.82
N THR A 327 -3.43 -2.07 -4.78
CA THR A 327 -2.77 -0.88 -4.22
C THR A 327 -1.90 -0.16 -5.25
N LEU A 328 -1.16 -0.91 -6.08
CA LEU A 328 -0.35 -0.33 -7.15
C LEU A 328 -1.21 0.40 -8.19
N VAL A 329 -2.33 -0.21 -8.61
CA VAL A 329 -3.23 0.40 -9.59
C VAL A 329 -3.91 1.64 -9.03
N ILE A 330 -4.39 1.60 -7.78
CA ILE A 330 -5.00 2.78 -7.14
C ILE A 330 -3.97 3.91 -7.05
N LEU A 331 -2.71 3.63 -6.70
CA LEU A 331 -1.66 4.65 -6.69
C LEU A 331 -1.42 5.24 -8.09
N ILE A 332 -1.34 4.39 -9.12
CA ILE A 332 -1.17 4.85 -10.51
C ILE A 332 -2.34 5.76 -10.94
N SER A 333 -3.56 5.51 -10.46
CA SER A 333 -4.73 6.36 -10.73
C SER A 333 -4.92 7.55 -9.78
N SER A 334 -4.18 7.62 -8.67
CA SER A 334 -4.27 8.69 -7.66
C SER A 334 -3.41 9.91 -8.05
N ILE A 335 -3.50 10.31 -9.32
CA ILE A 335 -2.69 11.39 -9.90
C ILE A 335 -3.21 12.76 -9.44
N ASP A 336 -4.51 12.97 -9.62
CA ASP A 336 -5.20 14.25 -9.41
C ASP A 336 -6.06 14.28 -8.15
N SER A 337 -6.14 13.19 -7.40
CA SER A 337 -6.77 13.13 -6.09
C SER A 337 -6.31 11.90 -5.31
N ILE A 338 -6.28 12.03 -3.98
CA ILE A 338 -6.07 10.89 -3.08
C ILE A 338 -7.33 10.00 -3.16
N GLN A 339 -7.16 8.75 -3.55
CA GLN A 339 -8.27 7.79 -3.59
C GLN A 339 -8.41 7.04 -2.26
N LEU A 340 -8.66 7.77 -1.17
CA LEU A 340 -8.82 7.22 0.18
C LEU A 340 -9.93 6.15 0.21
N ALA A 341 -11.11 6.52 -0.29
CA ALA A 341 -12.28 5.64 -0.32
C ALA A 341 -12.02 4.34 -1.10
N ALA A 342 -11.24 4.40 -2.19
CA ALA A 342 -10.93 3.21 -2.99
C ALA A 342 -10.05 2.22 -2.21
N HIS A 343 -9.03 2.71 -1.50
CA HIS A 343 -8.16 1.85 -0.69
C HIS A 343 -8.93 1.16 0.44
N GLU A 344 -9.74 1.91 1.18
CA GLU A 344 -10.50 1.37 2.32
C GLU A 344 -11.60 0.40 1.85
N LEU A 345 -12.39 0.78 0.84
CA LEU A 345 -13.49 -0.03 0.34
C LEU A 345 -13.01 -1.31 -0.37
N TYR A 346 -12.13 -1.16 -1.36
CA TYR A 346 -11.70 -2.29 -2.19
C TYR A 346 -10.63 -3.14 -1.51
N GLY A 347 -9.89 -2.57 -0.54
CA GLY A 347 -8.93 -3.30 0.28
C GLY A 347 -9.57 -4.17 1.37
N ALA A 348 -10.72 -3.76 1.91
CA ALA A 348 -11.39 -4.46 3.02
C ALA A 348 -11.57 -5.98 2.79
N PRO A 349 -12.02 -6.48 1.62
CA PRO A 349 -12.14 -7.91 1.37
C PRO A 349 -10.80 -8.68 1.47
N PHE A 350 -9.69 -8.07 1.05
CA PHE A 350 -8.36 -8.70 1.09
C PHE A 350 -7.85 -8.80 2.52
N ILE A 351 -8.02 -7.73 3.31
CA ILE A 351 -7.63 -7.71 4.73
C ILE A 351 -8.49 -8.70 5.51
N ALA A 352 -9.81 -8.71 5.30
CA ALA A 352 -10.73 -9.66 5.92
C ALA A 352 -10.35 -11.11 5.59
N ALA A 353 -10.04 -11.41 4.31
CA ALA A 353 -9.61 -12.74 3.89
C ALA A 353 -8.30 -13.18 4.56
N LEU A 354 -7.35 -12.26 4.78
CA LEU A 354 -6.11 -12.54 5.51
C LEU A 354 -6.38 -12.86 6.98
N MET A 355 -7.25 -12.09 7.65
CA MET A 355 -7.65 -12.34 9.04
C MET A 355 -8.36 -13.70 9.18
N ILE A 356 -9.26 -14.04 8.25
CA ILE A 356 -9.91 -15.35 8.16
C ILE A 356 -8.87 -16.46 8.00
N ALA A 357 -7.85 -16.27 7.15
CA ALA A 357 -6.79 -17.25 6.96
C ALA A 357 -5.95 -17.49 8.24
N LEU A 358 -5.70 -16.46 9.05
CA LEU A 358 -5.04 -16.60 10.35
C LEU A 358 -5.88 -17.45 11.32
N VAL A 359 -7.20 -17.22 11.38
CA VAL A 359 -8.13 -18.04 12.18
C VAL A 359 -8.13 -19.49 11.70
N MET A 360 -8.22 -19.71 10.38
CA MET A 360 -8.15 -21.05 9.79
C MET A 360 -6.86 -21.78 10.17
N TRP A 361 -5.72 -21.09 10.14
CA TRP A 361 -4.43 -21.68 10.51
C TRP A 361 -4.34 -22.04 12.00
N SER A 362 -4.89 -21.20 12.89
CA SER A 362 -4.96 -21.52 14.31
C SER A 362 -5.83 -22.77 14.59
N LEU A 363 -6.87 -22.98 13.77
CA LEU A 363 -7.77 -24.12 13.86
C LEU A 363 -7.36 -25.33 12.99
N ARG A 364 -6.15 -25.35 12.41
CA ARG A 364 -5.67 -26.32 11.40
C ARG A 364 -5.77 -27.80 11.78
N ASP A 365 -5.88 -28.13 13.07
CA ASP A 365 -5.99 -29.50 13.57
C ASP A 365 -7.44 -29.98 13.75
N LYS A 366 -8.41 -29.08 13.57
CA LYS A 366 -9.84 -29.33 13.77
C LYS A 366 -10.63 -28.98 12.50
N PRO A 367 -10.54 -29.81 11.44
CA PRO A 367 -11.08 -29.47 10.11
C PRO A 367 -12.61 -29.24 10.10
N GLN A 368 -13.36 -29.90 10.98
CA GLN A 368 -14.79 -29.66 11.14
C GLN A 368 -15.09 -28.26 11.67
N ARG A 369 -14.26 -27.73 12.58
CA ARG A 369 -14.40 -26.35 13.09
C ARG A 369 -14.02 -25.32 12.04
N VAL A 370 -12.96 -25.57 11.26
CA VAL A 370 -12.58 -24.72 10.13
C VAL A 370 -13.71 -24.65 9.11
N PHE A 371 -14.32 -25.80 8.77
CA PHE A 371 -15.46 -25.84 7.85
C PHE A 371 -16.67 -25.06 8.40
N GLY A 372 -17.03 -25.28 9.66
CA GLY A 372 -18.12 -24.52 10.30
C GLY A 372 -17.85 -23.02 10.33
N PHE A 373 -16.61 -22.62 10.64
CA PHE A 373 -16.18 -21.22 10.59
C PHE A 373 -16.32 -20.63 9.17
N LEU A 374 -15.81 -21.30 8.15
CA LEU A 374 -15.92 -20.84 6.75
C LEU A 374 -17.36 -20.69 6.27
N ILE A 375 -18.27 -21.57 6.69
CA ILE A 375 -19.70 -21.43 6.36
C ILE A 375 -20.32 -20.23 7.08
N SER A 376 -19.79 -19.86 8.24
CA SER A 376 -20.26 -18.70 9.00
C SER A 376 -19.69 -17.36 8.53
N THR A 377 -18.62 -17.32 7.72
CA THR A 377 -18.01 -16.03 7.32
C THR A 377 -18.95 -15.11 6.52
N PRO A 378 -19.91 -15.57 5.70
CA PRO A 378 -20.88 -14.67 5.07
C PRO A 378 -21.75 -13.90 6.08
N LEU A 379 -21.91 -14.41 7.31
CA LEU A 379 -22.61 -13.70 8.38
C LEU A 379 -21.93 -12.37 8.73
N ILE A 380 -20.62 -12.24 8.51
CA ILE A 380 -19.89 -10.97 8.71
C ILE A 380 -20.51 -9.85 7.87
N ILE A 381 -20.85 -10.13 6.61
CA ILE A 381 -21.46 -9.13 5.71
C ILE A 381 -22.86 -8.76 6.20
N VAL A 382 -23.64 -9.74 6.68
CA VAL A 382 -24.97 -9.49 7.24
C VAL A 382 -24.89 -8.64 8.52
N VAL A 383 -23.96 -8.96 9.41
CA VAL A 383 -23.74 -8.17 10.64
C VAL A 383 -23.27 -6.77 10.31
N ALA A 384 -22.31 -6.63 9.39
CA ALA A 384 -21.84 -5.33 8.91
C ALA A 384 -23.00 -4.50 8.35
N TRP A 385 -23.86 -5.09 7.52
CA TRP A 385 -25.01 -4.41 6.95
C TRP A 385 -26.01 -3.93 8.01
N LEU A 386 -26.30 -4.76 9.03
CA LEU A 386 -27.30 -4.48 10.05
C LEU A 386 -26.81 -3.54 11.16
N PHE A 387 -25.53 -3.64 11.53
CA PHE A 387 -24.98 -3.01 12.73
C PHE A 387 -23.81 -2.07 12.44
N GLY A 388 -23.33 -1.97 11.21
CA GLY A 388 -22.16 -1.15 10.85
C GLY A 388 -22.26 0.30 11.34
N ASN A 389 -23.45 0.88 11.22
CA ASN A 389 -23.75 2.26 11.63
C ASN A 389 -23.87 2.44 13.16
N SER A 390 -23.71 1.37 13.94
CA SER A 390 -23.75 1.40 15.40
C SER A 390 -22.36 1.39 16.04
N LEU A 391 -21.29 1.54 15.24
CA LEU A 391 -19.91 1.64 15.78
C LEU A 391 -19.60 2.98 16.44
N GLY A 392 -20.51 3.96 16.38
CA GLY A 392 -20.29 5.31 16.88
C GLY A 392 -19.47 6.17 15.91
N TYR A 393 -19.03 7.35 16.35
CA TYR A 393 -18.24 8.29 15.56
C TYR A 393 -18.87 8.56 14.17
N ASP A 394 -18.06 8.62 13.12
CA ASP A 394 -18.50 8.89 11.75
C ASP A 394 -18.89 7.60 11.00
N SER A 395 -19.26 6.55 11.73
CA SER A 395 -19.61 5.25 11.15
C SER A 395 -20.82 5.30 10.21
N THR A 396 -21.65 6.34 10.30
CA THR A 396 -22.79 6.59 9.39
C THR A 396 -22.40 7.22 8.07
N ASP A 397 -21.20 7.80 7.96
CA ASP A 397 -20.79 8.53 6.77
C ASP A 397 -20.56 7.58 5.60
N VAL A 398 -20.98 8.02 4.41
CA VAL A 398 -20.91 7.21 3.20
C VAL A 398 -19.51 7.27 2.62
N LEU A 399 -18.93 6.09 2.37
CA LEU A 399 -17.65 5.91 1.70
C LEU A 399 -17.87 5.21 0.35
N GLY A 400 -17.60 5.92 -0.75
CA GLY A 400 -17.84 5.42 -2.11
C GLY A 400 -19.31 5.58 -2.55
N ALA A 401 -19.88 4.57 -3.20
CA ALA A 401 -21.17 4.71 -3.89
C ALA A 401 -22.42 4.52 -3.01
N SER A 402 -22.34 3.75 -1.91
CA SER A 402 -23.51 3.45 -1.06
C SER A 402 -23.22 2.79 0.29
N LEU A 403 -21.97 2.45 0.60
CA LEU A 403 -21.61 1.78 1.85
C LEU A 403 -21.12 2.79 2.86
N THR A 404 -21.45 2.61 4.13
CA THR A 404 -20.95 3.48 5.19
C THR A 404 -19.57 3.05 5.66
N ARG A 405 -18.83 3.99 6.25
CA ARG A 405 -17.55 3.74 6.95
C ARG A 405 -17.68 2.62 7.97
N GLY A 406 -18.77 2.62 8.74
CA GLY A 406 -19.06 1.60 9.75
C GLY A 406 -19.28 0.21 9.17
N GLN A 407 -19.99 0.11 8.04
CA GLN A 407 -20.17 -1.16 7.33
C GLN A 407 -18.84 -1.72 6.84
N ILE A 408 -18.00 -0.89 6.23
CA ILE A 408 -16.66 -1.30 5.75
C ILE A 408 -15.76 -1.69 6.92
N GLY A 409 -15.77 -0.87 7.98
CA GLY A 409 -15.05 -1.14 9.22
C GLY A 409 -15.42 -2.49 9.82
N MET A 410 -16.71 -2.83 9.92
CA MET A 410 -17.16 -4.12 10.45
C MET A 410 -16.70 -5.33 9.61
N VAL A 411 -16.65 -5.20 8.28
CA VAL A 411 -16.17 -6.29 7.40
C VAL A 411 -14.73 -6.67 7.73
N VAL A 412 -13.90 -5.72 8.16
CA VAL A 412 -12.51 -5.95 8.55
C VAL A 412 -12.37 -6.26 10.04
N LEU A 413 -13.06 -5.51 10.90
CA LEU A 413 -12.95 -5.58 12.35
C LEU A 413 -13.36 -6.94 12.90
N LEU A 414 -14.48 -7.51 12.42
CA LEU A 414 -14.97 -8.79 12.92
C LEU A 414 -13.97 -9.94 12.68
N PRO A 415 -13.46 -10.16 11.46
CA PRO A 415 -12.34 -11.09 11.24
C PRO A 415 -11.11 -10.79 12.09
N ALA A 416 -10.72 -9.52 12.25
CA ALA A 416 -9.54 -9.15 13.01
C ALA A 416 -9.68 -9.50 14.51
N LEU A 417 -10.85 -9.22 15.10
CA LEU A 417 -11.19 -9.59 16.48
C LEU A 417 -11.18 -11.12 16.66
N MET A 418 -11.60 -11.89 15.66
CA MET A 418 -11.49 -13.35 15.69
C MET A 418 -10.05 -13.84 15.53
N ALA A 419 -9.22 -13.13 14.76
CA ALA A 419 -7.82 -13.43 14.55
C ALA A 419 -6.95 -13.13 15.79
N LEU A 420 -7.41 -12.25 16.68
CA LEU A 420 -6.68 -11.87 17.89
C LEU A 420 -6.43 -13.05 18.85
N PRO A 421 -7.45 -13.79 19.36
CA PRO A 421 -7.21 -14.98 20.17
C PRO A 421 -6.55 -16.10 19.36
N ALA A 422 -6.78 -16.16 18.05
CA ALA A 422 -6.19 -17.17 17.16
C ALA A 422 -4.66 -17.04 17.08
N THR A 423 -4.15 -15.82 16.88
CA THR A 423 -2.71 -15.52 16.84
C THR A 423 -2.07 -15.61 18.21
N PHE A 424 -2.75 -15.15 19.26
CA PHE A 424 -2.27 -15.31 20.64
C PHE A 424 -2.11 -16.80 21.04
N SER A 425 -3.06 -17.65 20.65
CA SER A 425 -2.96 -19.10 20.87
C SER A 425 -1.71 -19.71 20.19
N LEU A 426 -1.36 -19.25 18.98
CA LEU A 426 -0.18 -19.72 18.25
C LEU A 426 1.13 -19.26 18.91
N ILE A 427 1.16 -18.05 19.48
CA ILE A 427 2.28 -17.58 20.31
C ILE A 427 2.44 -18.50 21.52
N ARG A 428 1.36 -18.79 22.24
CA ARG A 428 1.38 -19.68 23.41
C ARG A 428 1.86 -21.09 23.05
N GLU A 429 1.41 -21.64 21.92
CA GLU A 429 1.82 -22.96 21.41
C GLU A 429 3.34 -23.04 21.10
N ASN A 430 3.95 -21.91 20.75
CA ASN A 430 5.36 -21.80 20.38
C ASN A 430 6.24 -21.17 21.49
N THR A 431 5.65 -20.75 22.61
CA THR A 431 6.40 -20.17 23.72
C THR A 431 7.35 -21.20 24.31
N GLY A 432 8.62 -20.83 24.52
CA GLY A 432 9.68 -21.74 24.96
C GLY A 432 10.42 -22.44 23.81
N LYS A 433 9.90 -22.41 22.58
CA LYS A 433 10.61 -22.86 21.37
C LYS A 433 11.35 -21.65 20.77
N LYS A 434 12.69 -21.62 20.82
CA LYS A 434 13.51 -20.52 20.25
C LYS A 434 13.62 -20.58 18.71
N ASN A 435 12.52 -20.84 18.01
CA ASN A 435 12.49 -20.96 16.55
C ASN A 435 11.97 -19.68 15.88
N VAL A 436 12.19 -19.54 14.57
CA VAL A 436 11.61 -18.43 13.78
C VAL A 436 10.08 -18.39 13.86
N SER A 437 9.42 -19.53 14.14
CA SER A 437 7.96 -19.62 14.23
C SER A 437 7.37 -18.76 15.35
N LEU A 438 7.99 -18.71 16.53
CA LEU A 438 7.49 -17.88 17.64
C LEU A 438 7.44 -16.40 17.25
N TYR A 439 8.56 -15.88 16.74
CA TYR A 439 8.66 -14.47 16.34
C TYR A 439 7.78 -14.16 15.14
N ALA A 440 7.64 -15.08 14.18
CA ALA A 440 6.69 -14.93 13.10
C ALA A 440 5.25 -14.77 13.64
N HIS A 441 4.84 -15.55 14.64
CA HIS A 441 3.51 -15.39 15.24
C HIS A 441 3.35 -14.08 16.03
N ILE A 442 4.42 -13.56 16.65
CA ILE A 442 4.40 -12.23 17.28
C ILE A 442 4.20 -11.14 16.22
N ILE A 443 4.86 -11.25 15.05
CA ILE A 443 4.64 -10.32 13.92
C ILE A 443 3.17 -10.36 13.47
N HIS A 444 2.59 -11.54 13.28
CA HIS A 444 1.18 -11.66 12.88
C HIS A 444 0.22 -11.12 13.95
N PHE A 445 0.51 -11.32 15.24
CA PHE A 445 -0.27 -10.73 16.33
C PHE A 445 -0.19 -9.20 16.31
N GLY A 446 1.01 -8.65 16.10
CA GLY A 446 1.18 -7.21 15.92
C GLY A 446 0.40 -6.66 14.72
N LEU A 447 0.39 -7.40 13.59
CA LEU A 447 -0.42 -7.05 12.42
C LEU A 447 -1.93 -7.03 12.75
N VAL A 448 -2.42 -8.01 13.51
CA VAL A 448 -3.85 -8.03 13.92
C VAL A 448 -4.19 -6.81 14.78
N LEU A 449 -3.36 -6.47 15.78
CA LEU A 449 -3.54 -5.28 16.60
C LEU A 449 -3.54 -4.00 15.75
N MET A 450 -2.59 -3.91 14.82
CA MET A 450 -2.44 -2.75 13.95
C MET A 450 -3.65 -2.56 13.03
N ILE A 451 -4.22 -3.66 12.50
CA ILE A 451 -5.45 -3.61 11.68
C ILE A 451 -6.66 -3.19 12.53
N ILE A 452 -6.81 -3.72 13.75
CA ILE A 452 -7.89 -3.29 14.66
C ILE A 452 -7.75 -1.79 14.96
N GLY A 453 -6.54 -1.34 15.29
CA GLY A 453 -6.24 0.07 15.55
C GLY A 453 -6.58 0.96 14.36
N HIS A 454 -6.16 0.60 13.13
CA HIS A 454 -6.50 1.38 11.92
C HIS A 454 -8.00 1.41 11.67
N VAL A 455 -8.72 0.29 11.78
CA VAL A 455 -10.17 0.33 11.57
C VAL A 455 -10.84 1.31 12.54
N MET A 456 -10.42 1.33 13.81
CA MET A 456 -10.96 2.21 14.85
C MET A 456 -10.56 3.68 14.67
N SER A 457 -9.30 3.97 14.34
CA SER A 457 -8.77 5.34 14.31
C SER A 457 -8.72 5.98 12.92
N THR A 458 -8.93 5.20 11.85
CA THR A 458 -8.84 5.72 10.47
C THR A 458 -10.07 5.44 9.63
N THR A 459 -10.62 4.22 9.67
CA THR A 459 -11.70 3.82 8.74
C THR A 459 -13.07 4.30 9.20
N ILE A 460 -13.39 4.17 10.49
CA ILE A 460 -14.69 4.60 11.05
C ILE A 460 -14.75 6.08 11.42
N ILE A 461 -13.65 6.82 11.23
CA ILE A 461 -13.54 8.26 11.45
C ILE A 461 -13.43 8.96 10.10
N ASP A 462 -14.20 10.01 9.86
CA ASP A 462 -14.09 10.81 8.65
C ASP A 462 -12.99 11.86 8.77
N ARG A 463 -11.91 11.65 8.03
CA ARG A 463 -10.75 12.55 8.05
C ARG A 463 -10.67 13.41 6.80
N GLY A 464 -11.65 13.29 5.90
CA GLY A 464 -11.67 13.96 4.61
C GLY A 464 -12.43 15.28 4.57
N THR A 465 -13.13 15.66 5.66
CA THR A 465 -14.08 16.76 5.66
C THR A 465 -13.91 17.67 6.89
N TYR A 466 -14.19 18.98 6.75
CA TYR A 466 -14.14 19.97 7.84
C TYR A 466 -15.26 19.81 8.90
N SER A 467 -15.99 18.68 8.91
CA SER A 467 -17.07 18.37 9.86
C SER A 467 -16.61 18.38 11.32
N HIS A 468 -15.31 18.25 11.55
CA HIS A 468 -14.65 18.25 12.85
C HIS A 468 -14.31 19.66 13.38
N SER A 469 -14.79 20.72 12.73
CA SER A 469 -14.49 22.09 13.13
C SER A 469 -15.38 22.57 14.28
N VAL A 470 -14.76 23.00 15.38
CA VAL A 470 -15.42 23.56 16.56
C VAL A 470 -14.95 25.01 16.75
N THR A 471 -15.88 25.92 17.04
CA THR A 471 -15.55 27.31 17.40
C THR A 471 -15.70 27.46 18.90
N LEU A 472 -14.61 27.81 19.57
CA LEU A 472 -14.55 28.07 21.00
C LEU A 472 -14.68 29.57 21.27
N ILE A 473 -15.30 29.87 22.42
CA ILE A 473 -15.42 31.22 22.97
C ILE A 473 -14.58 31.26 24.23
N LYS A 474 -13.82 32.33 24.42
CA LYS A 474 -12.92 32.49 25.55
C LYS A 474 -13.68 32.40 26.89
N ASP A 475 -13.12 31.63 27.82
CA ASP A 475 -13.67 31.37 29.16
C ASP A 475 -15.07 30.70 29.15
N GLU A 476 -15.48 30.11 28.03
CA GLU A 476 -16.71 29.33 27.91
C GLU A 476 -16.41 27.88 27.54
N LYS A 477 -17.12 26.95 28.18
CA LYS A 477 -17.07 25.53 27.85
C LYS A 477 -17.97 25.23 26.65
N VAL A 478 -17.38 24.68 25.59
CA VAL A 478 -18.10 24.25 24.39
C VAL A 478 -18.10 22.72 24.31
N GLU A 479 -19.28 22.12 24.18
CA GLU A 479 -19.45 20.67 24.04
C GLU A 479 -19.23 20.20 22.60
N TRP A 480 -18.47 19.12 22.44
CA TRP A 480 -18.32 18.41 21.17
C TRP A 480 -18.10 16.92 21.44
N GLY A 481 -19.02 16.08 20.95
CA GLY A 481 -19.02 14.65 21.27
C GLY A 481 -19.16 14.42 22.78
N ASP A 482 -18.25 13.62 23.33
CA ASP A 482 -18.15 13.33 24.77
C ASP A 482 -17.24 14.31 25.53
N TYR A 483 -16.70 15.33 24.84
CA TYR A 483 -15.71 16.26 25.37
C TYR A 483 -16.27 17.68 25.55
N GLN A 484 -15.69 18.42 26.49
CA GLN A 484 -15.87 19.87 26.59
C GLN A 484 -14.53 20.58 26.45
N PHE A 485 -14.50 21.65 25.68
CA PHE A 485 -13.30 22.45 25.42
C PHE A 485 -13.50 23.86 25.96
N GLU A 486 -12.53 24.36 26.73
CA GLU A 486 -12.52 25.73 27.24
C GLU A 486 -11.25 26.42 26.76
N PHE A 487 -11.42 27.44 25.92
CA PHE A 487 -10.33 28.30 25.47
C PHE A 487 -10.04 29.36 26.55
N THR A 488 -8.84 29.36 27.11
CA THR A 488 -8.49 30.23 28.25
C THR A 488 -7.66 31.44 27.82
N GLU A 489 -6.59 31.23 27.06
CA GLU A 489 -5.70 32.31 26.65
C GLU A 489 -4.99 32.06 25.32
N VAL A 490 -4.51 33.15 24.71
CA VAL A 490 -3.67 33.12 23.51
C VAL A 490 -2.22 33.25 23.95
N VAL A 491 -1.37 32.35 23.47
CA VAL A 491 0.08 32.39 23.71
C VAL A 491 0.75 32.92 22.44
N THR A 492 1.66 33.88 22.61
CA THR A 492 2.49 34.40 21.52
C THR A 492 3.94 34.41 21.92
N GLU A 493 4.80 33.79 21.12
CA GLU A 493 6.24 33.75 21.36
C GLU A 493 6.99 34.15 20.09
N THR A 494 7.95 35.07 20.22
CA THR A 494 8.75 35.58 19.08
C THR A 494 10.25 35.45 19.29
N ASP A 495 10.70 35.15 20.51
CA ASP A 495 12.11 35.04 20.88
C ASP A 495 12.41 33.61 21.34
N ASN A 496 13.64 33.12 21.13
CA ASN A 496 14.11 31.78 21.55
C ASN A 496 13.37 30.56 20.97
N LEU A 497 12.69 30.71 19.83
CA LEU A 497 12.12 29.56 19.13
C LEU A 497 13.22 28.65 18.56
N GLU A 498 13.10 27.33 18.77
CA GLU A 498 13.98 26.35 18.12
C GLU A 498 13.77 26.33 16.59
N VAL A 499 12.54 26.60 16.15
CA VAL A 499 12.11 26.56 14.74
C VAL A 499 11.07 27.65 14.47
N GLY A 500 11.29 28.46 13.42
CA GLY A 500 10.36 29.50 12.97
C GLY A 500 10.66 30.89 13.55
N ASP A 501 9.95 31.89 13.04
CA ASP A 501 10.14 33.33 13.29
C ASP A 501 9.01 33.92 14.17
N GLY A 502 8.15 33.07 14.72
CA GLY A 502 7.04 33.42 15.59
C GLY A 502 6.09 32.25 15.80
N TYR A 503 5.53 32.15 16.99
CA TYR A 503 4.53 31.17 17.39
C TYR A 503 3.29 31.86 17.93
N LEU A 504 2.12 31.33 17.57
CA LEU A 504 0.81 31.72 18.07
C LEU A 504 0.05 30.45 18.46
N GLY A 505 -0.23 30.29 19.74
CA GLY A 505 -0.97 29.16 20.32
C GLY A 505 -2.27 29.60 20.98
N ALA A 506 -3.16 28.63 21.22
CA ALA A 506 -4.34 28.79 22.05
C ALA A 506 -4.32 27.74 23.15
N VAL A 507 -4.37 28.16 24.42
CA VAL A 507 -4.45 27.27 25.56
C VAL A 507 -5.90 26.81 25.71
N ILE A 508 -6.08 25.49 25.69
CA ILE A 508 -7.40 24.85 25.72
C ILE A 508 -7.39 23.80 26.82
N ASN A 509 -8.27 23.98 27.80
CA ASN A 509 -8.57 22.95 28.78
C ASN A 509 -9.55 21.95 28.16
N VAL A 510 -9.24 20.66 28.28
CA VAL A 510 -10.08 19.56 27.78
C VAL A 510 -10.71 18.85 28.97
N TYR A 511 -12.02 18.66 28.91
CA TYR A 511 -12.81 17.97 29.93
C TYR A 511 -13.52 16.76 29.35
N GLU A 512 -13.66 15.70 30.15
CA GLU A 512 -14.49 14.52 29.87
C GLU A 512 -15.35 14.26 31.11
N ASP A 513 -16.67 14.07 30.93
CA ASP A 513 -17.64 13.92 32.03
C ASP A 513 -17.59 15.04 33.11
N GLY A 514 -17.06 16.22 32.75
CA GLY A 514 -16.91 17.39 33.62
C GLY A 514 -15.59 17.48 34.39
N ASP A 515 -14.75 16.43 34.34
CA ASP A 515 -13.41 16.42 34.94
C ASP A 515 -12.36 16.93 33.95
N LEU A 516 -11.42 17.75 34.41
CA LEU A 516 -10.30 18.23 33.59
C LEU A 516 -9.34 17.06 33.32
N ILE A 517 -9.20 16.66 32.06
CA ILE A 517 -8.30 15.57 31.68
C ILE A 517 -6.90 16.06 31.33
N ASP A 518 -6.79 17.17 30.60
CA ASP A 518 -5.50 17.76 30.20
C ASP A 518 -5.67 19.23 29.75
N THR A 519 -4.55 19.94 29.62
CA THR A 519 -4.48 21.28 29.04
C THR A 519 -3.52 21.25 27.85
N VAL A 520 -4.01 21.62 26.67
CA VAL A 520 -3.29 21.54 25.40
C VAL A 520 -3.12 22.92 24.76
N GLU A 521 -2.10 23.06 23.92
CA GLU A 521 -1.70 24.30 23.26
C GLU A 521 -1.50 24.10 21.74
N PRO A 522 -2.58 23.81 20.98
CA PRO A 522 -2.51 23.82 19.53
C PRO A 522 -2.18 25.23 19.03
N GLY A 523 -1.42 25.33 17.94
CA GLY A 523 -0.90 26.61 17.51
C GLY A 523 -0.50 26.68 16.04
N VAL A 524 0.22 27.74 15.69
CA VAL A 524 0.78 27.98 14.36
C VAL A 524 2.18 28.57 14.51
N ILE A 525 3.15 27.93 13.87
CA ILE A 525 4.49 28.48 13.66
C ILE A 525 4.51 29.26 12.35
N ARG A 526 5.04 30.47 12.41
CA ARG A 526 5.28 31.33 11.26
C ARG A 526 6.73 31.19 10.79
N PHE A 527 6.90 31.10 9.48
CA PHE A 527 8.17 31.21 8.77
C PHE A 527 8.11 32.41 7.81
N ASP A 528 9.28 32.89 7.37
CA ASP A 528 9.43 33.99 6.39
C ASP A 528 8.45 33.95 5.20
N THR A 529 8.13 32.76 4.69
CA THR A 529 7.33 32.58 3.46
C THR A 529 6.04 31.78 3.64
N ARG A 530 5.80 31.19 4.82
CA ARG A 530 4.67 30.28 5.07
C ARG A 530 4.38 30.12 6.56
N SER A 531 3.21 29.59 6.89
CA SER A 531 2.86 29.19 8.25
C SER A 531 2.58 27.68 8.29
N ARG A 532 2.80 27.05 9.43
CA ARG A 532 2.51 25.64 9.70
C ARG A 532 1.69 25.53 10.98
N SER A 533 0.64 24.71 10.99
CA SER A 533 -0.09 24.44 12.23
C SER A 533 0.70 23.49 13.12
N GLU A 534 0.74 23.78 14.41
CA GLU A 534 1.19 22.86 15.45
C GLU A 534 -0.02 22.17 16.05
N VAL A 535 0.07 20.85 16.12
CA VAL A 535 -0.97 19.99 16.64
C VAL A 535 -0.62 19.59 18.05
N ASP A 536 -1.60 19.69 18.94
CA ASP A 536 -1.48 19.18 20.29
C ASP A 536 -2.58 18.16 20.59
N ARG A 537 -2.39 17.33 21.61
CA ARG A 537 -3.20 16.13 21.83
C ARG A 537 -3.31 15.75 23.29
N VAL A 538 -4.48 15.20 23.64
CA VAL A 538 -4.71 14.50 24.89
C VAL A 538 -4.53 13.01 24.67
N THR A 539 -3.59 12.39 25.38
CA THR A 539 -3.29 10.95 25.26
C THR A 539 -4.01 10.16 26.35
N MET A 540 -4.89 9.23 25.95
CA MET A 540 -5.68 8.42 26.89
C MET A 540 -5.47 6.92 26.66
N TRP A 541 -5.98 6.09 27.58
CA TRP A 541 -5.80 4.64 27.49
C TRP A 541 -6.62 4.01 26.34
N HIS A 542 -7.72 4.65 25.92
CA HIS A 542 -8.60 4.14 24.86
C HIS A 542 -8.36 4.80 23.50
N GLY A 543 -7.65 5.92 23.42
CA GLY A 543 -7.48 6.71 22.20
C GLY A 543 -6.82 8.04 22.48
N ASP A 544 -6.58 8.82 21.44
CA ASP A 544 -6.05 10.18 21.57
C ASP A 544 -7.05 11.17 20.97
N VAL A 545 -7.21 12.33 21.61
CA VAL A 545 -7.99 13.45 21.08
C VAL A 545 -7.01 14.50 20.57
N VAL A 546 -7.09 14.79 19.29
CA VAL A 546 -6.18 15.67 18.58
C VAL A 546 -6.86 17.01 18.31
N LEU A 547 -6.19 18.10 18.65
CA LEU A 547 -6.64 19.46 18.40
C LEU A 547 -5.71 20.14 17.42
N ILE A 548 -6.29 20.74 16.38
CA ILE A 548 -5.56 21.49 15.35
C ILE A 548 -6.14 22.89 15.28
N MET A 549 -5.32 23.92 15.47
CA MET A 549 -5.79 25.31 15.35
C MET A 549 -5.90 25.71 13.85
N ASP A 550 -7.01 26.37 13.50
CA ASP A 550 -7.18 26.97 12.18
C ASP A 550 -6.29 28.21 12.04
N GLY A 551 -5.17 28.06 11.32
CA GLY A 551 -4.20 29.13 11.14
C GLY A 551 -4.70 30.33 10.34
N THR A 552 -5.84 30.24 9.64
CA THR A 552 -6.43 31.39 8.96
C THR A 552 -6.92 32.47 9.93
N GLN A 553 -7.12 32.11 11.20
CA GLN A 553 -7.56 33.01 12.27
C GLN A 553 -6.41 33.67 13.04
N ALA A 554 -5.16 33.40 12.65
CA ALA A 554 -3.99 33.93 13.36
C ALA A 554 -4.03 35.45 13.50
N ARG A 555 -4.48 36.16 12.46
CA ARG A 555 -4.60 37.63 12.48
C ARG A 555 -5.66 38.12 13.46
N SER A 556 -6.85 37.51 13.48
CA SER A 556 -7.91 37.92 14.40
C SER A 556 -7.54 37.66 15.86
N LEU A 557 -6.84 36.57 16.14
CA LEU A 557 -6.35 36.25 17.49
C LEU A 557 -5.32 37.28 17.96
N MET A 558 -4.36 37.67 17.10
CA MET A 558 -3.41 38.75 17.42
C MET A 558 -4.09 40.12 17.61
N GLU A 559 -5.22 40.36 16.95
CA GLU A 559 -6.03 41.58 17.11
C GLU A 559 -6.94 41.52 18.37
N GLY A 560 -6.86 40.45 19.17
CA GLY A 560 -7.57 40.30 20.44
C GLY A 560 -8.94 39.62 20.35
N SER A 561 -9.15 38.74 19.35
CA SER A 561 -10.37 37.93 19.23
C SER A 561 -10.55 36.99 20.41
N ASP A 562 -11.75 36.96 20.99
CA ASP A 562 -12.18 35.98 22.00
C ASP A 562 -12.68 34.67 21.37
N LEU A 563 -12.58 34.53 20.05
CA LEU A 563 -12.98 33.33 19.30
C LEU A 563 -11.76 32.63 18.74
N VAL A 564 -11.69 31.30 18.93
CA VAL A 564 -10.73 30.42 18.27
C VAL A 564 -11.45 29.24 17.64
N ARG A 565 -11.08 28.90 16.40
CA ARG A 565 -11.57 27.73 15.69
C ARG A 565 -10.50 26.65 15.72
N ILE A 566 -10.92 25.47 16.13
CA ILE A 566 -10.11 24.27 16.14
C ILE A 566 -10.77 23.18 15.30
N MET A 567 -9.97 22.22 14.85
CA MET A 567 -10.44 20.93 14.37
C MET A 567 -10.14 19.88 15.44
N VAL A 568 -11.12 19.03 15.76
CA VAL A 568 -11.01 18.00 16.79
C VAL A 568 -11.17 16.62 16.17
N TYR A 569 -10.16 15.77 16.32
CA TYR A 569 -10.22 14.37 15.90
C TYR A 569 -10.08 13.45 17.11
N ASP A 570 -11.10 12.63 17.35
CA ASP A 570 -11.00 11.51 18.29
C ASP A 570 -10.50 10.28 17.53
N LEU A 571 -9.35 9.74 17.94
CA LEU A 571 -8.66 8.62 17.31
C LEU A 571 -8.71 7.39 18.24
N PRO A 572 -9.84 6.69 18.34
CA PRO A 572 -9.98 5.55 19.23
C PRO A 572 -9.10 4.39 18.77
N GLY A 573 -8.47 3.69 19.72
CA GLY A 573 -7.65 2.52 19.44
C GLY A 573 -6.30 2.81 18.75
N ILE A 574 -5.90 4.08 18.62
CA ILE A 574 -4.61 4.47 18.02
C ILE A 574 -3.41 3.82 18.71
N HIS A 575 -3.47 3.61 20.04
CA HIS A 575 -2.46 2.88 20.80
C HIS A 575 -2.26 1.43 20.29
N LEU A 576 -3.29 0.79 19.69
CA LEU A 576 -3.17 -0.55 19.09
C LEU A 576 -2.37 -0.52 17.79
N VAL A 577 -2.40 0.59 17.04
CA VAL A 577 -1.54 0.81 15.87
C VAL A 577 -0.08 0.80 16.30
N TRP A 578 0.26 1.63 17.29
CA TRP A 578 1.63 1.74 17.79
C TRP A 578 2.12 0.48 18.49
N ALA A 579 1.27 -0.16 19.29
CA ALA A 579 1.59 -1.44 19.91
C ALA A 579 1.82 -2.53 18.83
N GLY A 580 0.94 -2.62 17.85
CA GLY A 580 1.02 -3.57 16.75
C GLY A 580 2.31 -3.42 15.93
N TRP A 581 2.62 -2.17 15.53
CA TRP A 581 3.87 -1.83 14.87
C TRP A 581 5.09 -2.20 15.71
N THR A 582 5.09 -1.86 17.00
CA THR A 582 6.19 -2.17 17.92
C THR A 582 6.44 -3.67 18.03
N PHE A 583 5.38 -4.49 18.14
CA PHE A 583 5.49 -5.94 18.14
C PHE A 583 6.10 -6.46 16.84
N MET A 584 5.63 -5.97 15.68
CA MET A 584 6.14 -6.37 14.37
C MET A 584 7.63 -6.02 14.23
N TRP A 585 8.00 -4.79 14.57
CA TRP A 585 9.37 -4.30 14.48
C TRP A 585 10.32 -5.09 15.40
N LEU A 586 10.03 -5.18 16.69
CA LEU A 586 10.89 -5.90 17.65
C LEU A 586 10.99 -7.39 17.34
N ALA A 587 9.90 -8.04 16.92
CA ALA A 587 9.95 -9.45 16.55
C ALA A 587 10.70 -9.68 15.23
N SER A 588 10.64 -8.73 14.28
CA SER A 588 11.43 -8.80 13.05
C SER A 588 12.94 -8.75 13.32
N LEU A 589 13.39 -7.99 14.33
CA LEU A 589 14.78 -7.96 14.81
C LEU A 589 15.27 -9.35 15.27
N ALA A 590 14.39 -10.15 15.87
CA ALA A 590 14.78 -11.48 16.36
C ALA A 590 14.98 -12.51 15.23
N ILE A 591 14.40 -12.27 14.05
CA ILE A 591 14.50 -13.16 12.89
C ILE A 591 15.44 -12.64 11.80
N TRP A 592 15.92 -11.38 11.89
CA TRP A 592 16.74 -10.75 10.84
C TRP A 592 18.17 -11.30 10.71
N ARG A 593 18.72 -11.99 11.74
CA ARG A 593 20.11 -12.47 11.71
C ARG A 593 20.23 -13.70 10.82
N PRO A 594 21.32 -13.82 10.03
CA PRO A 594 21.60 -15.02 9.27
C PRO A 594 21.65 -16.23 10.20
N ARG A 595 20.89 -17.28 9.88
CA ARG A 595 20.95 -18.58 10.54
C ARG A 595 21.58 -19.59 9.58
N ASN A 596 22.21 -20.62 10.15
CA ASN A 596 22.86 -21.69 9.36
C ASN A 596 21.86 -22.41 8.43
N ASP A 597 20.59 -22.50 8.83
CA ASP A 597 19.48 -22.85 7.95
C ASP A 597 18.53 -21.64 7.81
N PRO A 598 18.28 -21.13 6.58
CA PRO A 598 17.34 -20.03 6.31
C PRO A 598 15.87 -20.37 6.60
N THR A 599 15.56 -21.63 6.86
CA THR A 599 14.23 -22.15 7.18
C THR A 599 14.02 -22.46 8.67
N ASP A 600 15.11 -22.58 9.46
CA ASP A 600 15.10 -22.58 10.93
C ASP A 600 14.94 -21.16 11.53
#